data_AF-A0A7T5UT08-F1
#
_entry.id   AF-A0A7T5UT08-F1
#
_cell.length_a   1.000
_cell.length_b   1.000
_cell.length_c   1.000
_cell.angle_alpha   90.00
_cell.angle_beta   90.00
_cell.angle_gamma   90.00
#
_symmetry.space_group_name_H-M   'P 1'
#
loop_
_entity.id
_entity.type
_entity.pdbx_description
1 polymer ?
#
loop_
_entity_poly.entity_id
_entity_poly.type
_entity_poly.pdbx_seq_one_letter_code
_entity_poly.pdbx_strand_id
1 'polypeptide(L)' 'MAPVPKKKHTRSRSGKRRAHIKLSLPTLVKCNNCGKLKFPHKVCPHCGKYSK' A
#
# COMPACT_ATOMS: atom_id res chain seq x y z
N MET A 1 -32.52 -3.54 -19.20
CA MET A 1 -31.42 -4.46 -19.54
C MET A 1 -30.10 -3.81 -19.16
N ALA A 2 -29.25 -4.47 -18.35
CA ALA A 2 -27.94 -3.93 -17.96
C ALA A 2 -26.94 -4.04 -19.13
N PRO A 3 -25.97 -3.11 -19.25
CA PRO A 3 -24.94 -3.19 -20.27
C PRO A 3 -24.04 -4.42 -20.04
N VAL A 4 -23.85 -5.22 -21.09
CA VAL A 4 -23.02 -6.44 -21.08
C VAL A 4 -21.80 -6.23 -21.98
N PRO A 5 -20.60 -6.72 -21.59
CA PRO A 5 -19.43 -6.70 -22.47
C PRO A 5 -19.67 -7.52 -23.74
N LYS A 6 -19.48 -6.89 -24.91
CA LYS A 6 -19.68 -7.52 -26.22
C LYS A 6 -18.66 -8.63 -26.53
N LYS A 7 -17.43 -8.53 -25.99
CA LYS A 7 -16.32 -9.47 -26.22
C LYS A 7 -15.45 -9.62 -24.97
N LYS A 8 -14.74 -10.75 -24.88
CA LYS A 8 -13.70 -10.98 -23.86
C LYS A 8 -12.52 -10.01 -24.05
N HIS A 9 -11.98 -9.47 -22.95
CA HIS A 9 -10.77 -8.68 -23.00
C HIS A 9 -9.54 -9.55 -23.34
N THR A 10 -8.69 -9.07 -24.25
CA THR A 10 -7.43 -9.73 -24.59
C THR A 10 -6.46 -9.70 -23.41
N ARG A 11 -5.49 -10.64 -23.39
CA ARG A 11 -4.43 -10.67 -22.37
C ARG A 11 -3.70 -9.32 -22.26
N SER A 12 -3.35 -8.71 -23.40
CA SER A 12 -2.72 -7.39 -23.46
C SER A 12 -3.58 -6.29 -22.82
N ARG A 13 -4.89 -6.22 -23.14
CA ARG A 13 -5.79 -5.22 -22.54
C ARG A 13 -5.94 -5.40 -21.03
N SER A 14 -6.03 -6.64 -20.56
CA SER A 14 -6.09 -6.90 -19.11
C SER A 14 -4.78 -6.57 -18.41
N GLY A 15 -3.62 -6.86 -19.03
CA GLY A 15 -2.30 -6.51 -18.51
C GLY A 15 -2.10 -5.00 -18.41
N LYS A 16 -2.38 -4.26 -19.49
CA LYS A 16 -2.31 -2.79 -19.52
C LYS A 16 -3.18 -2.15 -18.44
N ARG A 17 -4.42 -2.64 -18.27
CA ARG A 17 -5.32 -2.16 -17.20
C ARG A 17 -4.76 -2.39 -15.80
N ARG A 18 -4.05 -3.51 -15.57
CA ARG A 18 -3.44 -3.83 -14.27
C ARG A 18 -2.08 -3.17 -14.04
N ALA A 19 -1.47 -2.57 -15.07
CA ALA A 19 -0.10 -2.02 -14.99
C ALA A 19 0.06 -0.92 -13.92
N HIS A 20 -1.01 -0.20 -13.61
CA HIS A 20 -1.01 0.85 -12.58
C HIS A 20 -1.25 0.32 -11.17
N ILE A 21 -1.70 -0.93 -11.03
CA ILE A 21 -2.04 -1.55 -9.74
C ILE A 21 -0.75 -2.17 -9.17
N LYS A 22 0.14 -1.33 -8.64
CA LYS A 22 1.35 -1.75 -7.93
C LYS A 22 1.27 -1.36 -6.47
N LEU A 23 1.73 -2.26 -5.59
CA LEU A 23 1.87 -1.98 -4.16
C LEU A 23 3.17 -1.20 -3.95
N SER A 24 3.09 -0.05 -3.27
CA SER A 24 4.26 0.67 -2.79
C SER A 24 4.64 0.18 -1.40
N LEU A 25 5.94 0.04 -1.13
CA LEU A 25 6.42 -0.26 0.21
C LEU A 25 6.07 0.90 1.15
N PRO A 26 5.63 0.60 2.39
CA PRO A 26 5.36 1.64 3.37
C PRO A 26 6.65 2.34 3.80
N THR A 27 6.57 3.65 4.03
CA THR A 27 7.65 4.41 4.64
C THR A 27 7.72 4.09 6.13
N LEU A 28 8.88 3.58 6.56
CA LEU A 28 9.16 3.26 7.95
C LEU A 28 10.27 4.18 8.46
N VAL A 29 10.08 4.73 9.66
CA VAL A 29 11.02 5.63 10.33
C VAL A 29 11.54 4.96 11.58
N LYS A 30 12.80 5.20 11.94
CA LYS A 30 13.39 4.73 13.19
C LYS A 30 12.71 5.41 14.38
N CYS A 31 12.38 4.66 15.42
CA CYS A 31 11.86 5.22 16.66
C CYS A 31 12.99 5.73 17.55
N ASN A 32 12.92 7.00 17.98
CA ASN A 32 13.94 7.62 18.84
C ASN A 32 14.14 6.90 20.18
N ASN A 33 13.10 6.26 20.72
CA ASN A 33 13.15 5.62 22.05
C ASN A 33 13.66 4.17 22.03
N CYS A 34 13.48 3.44 20.93
CA CYS A 34 13.76 2.00 20.88
C CYS A 34 14.55 1.55 19.65
N GLY A 35 14.90 2.46 18.73
CA GLY A 35 15.64 2.16 17.51
C GLY A 35 14.89 1.34 16.46
N LYS A 36 13.75 0.72 16.81
CA LYS A 36 12.94 -0.10 15.92
C LYS A 36 12.20 0.73 14.88
N LEU A 37 11.93 0.12 13.73
CA LEU A 37 11.15 0.74 12.66
C LEU A 37 9.68 0.85 13.05
N LYS A 38 9.09 2.02 12.82
CA LYS A 38 7.68 2.32 13.03
C LYS A 38 7.11 3.11 11.86
N PHE A 39 5.79 3.09 11.72
CA PHE A 39 5.10 4.01 10.84
C PHE A 39 5.24 5.46 11.36
N PRO A 40 5.43 6.45 10.47
CA PRO A 40 5.37 7.85 10.86
C PRO A 40 3.98 8.19 11.41
N HIS A 41 3.91 9.15 12.34
CA HIS A 41 2.68 9.63 12.98
C HIS A 41 1.82 8.57 13.70
N LYS A 42 2.37 7.39 13.98
CA LYS A 42 1.76 6.37 14.84
C LYS A 42 2.57 6.15 16.11
N VAL A 43 1.87 5.74 17.17
CA VAL A 43 2.49 5.24 18.41
C VAL A 43 3.38 4.05 18.05
N CYS A 44 4.59 3.99 18.60
CA CYS A 44 5.45 2.82 18.38
C CYS A 44 4.83 1.58 19.06
N PRO A 45 4.57 0.47 18.34
CA PRO A 45 3.97 -0.73 18.92
C PRO A 45 4.89 -1.42 19.94
N HIS A 46 6.19 -1.14 19.90
CA HIS A 46 7.16 -1.77 20.78
C HIS A 46 7.40 -1.05 22.10
N CYS A 47 7.24 0.27 22.14
CA CYS A 47 7.54 1.06 23.35
C CYS A 47 6.37 1.92 23.83
N GLY A 48 5.22 1.90 23.15
CA GLY A 48 3.99 2.61 23.56
C GLY A 48 4.09 4.14 23.57
N LYS A 49 5.26 4.70 23.24
CA LYS A 49 5.52 6.14 23.29
C LYS A 49 5.29 6.76 21.91
N TYR A 50 4.45 7.80 21.90
CA TYR A 50 4.35 8.77 20.81
C TYR A 50 5.14 10.01 21.23
N SER A 51 6.47 9.96 21.08
CA SER A 51 7.25 11.18 21.22
C SER A 51 7.22 11.90 19.88
N LYS A 52 6.82 13.18 19.95
CA LYS A 52 6.98 14.20 18.91
C LYS A 52 8.34 14.09 18.24
#